data_AF-B5D311-F1
#
_entry.id   AF-B5D311-F1
#
_cell.length_a   1.000
_cell.length_b   1.000
_cell.length_c   1.000
_cell.angle_alpha   90.00
_cell.angle_beta   90.00
_cell.angle_gamma   90.00
#
_symmetry.space_group_name_H-M   'P 1'
#
loop_
_entity.id
_entity.type
_entity.pdbx_description
1 polymer ?
#
loop_
_entity_poly.entity_id
_entity_poly.type
_entity_poly.pdbx_seq_one_letter_code
_entity_poly.pdbx_strand_id
1 'polypeptide(L)' 'MKDKELDIAYFLSFCIEQYGKKYQLSGDEVVSLFDRYEVLPYLEENFEVLHTQGHQWLM' A
#
# COMPACT_ATOMS: atom_id res chain seq x y z
N MET A 1 -6.53 -19.26 -1.55
CA MET A 1 -6.32 -18.45 -2.78
C MET A 1 -7.13 -17.16 -2.71
N LYS A 2 -8.47 -17.20 -2.58
CA LYS A 2 -9.29 -15.98 -2.39
C LYS A 2 -8.89 -15.13 -1.18
N ASP A 3 -8.50 -15.76 -0.07
CA ASP A 3 -8.16 -15.02 1.15
C ASP A 3 -6.88 -14.18 0.98
N LYS A 4 -5.87 -14.71 0.28
CA LYS A 4 -4.61 -14.00 0.04
C LYS A 4 -4.77 -12.78 -0.85
N GLU A 5 -5.56 -12.87 -1.92
CA GLU A 5 -5.85 -11.71 -2.79
C GLU A 5 -6.57 -10.60 -2.01
N LEU A 6 -7.49 -10.98 -1.11
CA LEU A 6 -8.18 -10.04 -0.24
C LEU A 6 -7.24 -9.41 0.80
N ASP A 7 -6.34 -10.19 1.39
CA ASP A 7 -5.33 -9.69 2.32
C ASP A 7 -4.37 -8.70 1.66
N ILE A 8 -3.94 -8.99 0.42
CA ILE A 8 -3.14 -8.06 -0.40
C ILE A 8 -3.92 -6.78 -0.64
N ALA A 9 -5.20 -6.86 -1.05
CA ALA A 9 -6.02 -5.68 -1.29
C ALA A 9 -6.20 -4.82 -0.03
N TYR A 10 -6.40 -5.44 1.14
CA TYR A 10 -6.46 -4.74 2.42
C TYR A 10 -5.13 -4.07 2.77
N PHE A 11 -4.01 -4.75 2.52
CA PHE A 11 -2.68 -4.19 2.74
C PHE A 11 -2.38 -3.00 1.83
N LEU A 12 -2.72 -3.08 0.54
CA LEU A 12 -2.56 -1.96 -0.39
C LEU A 12 -3.44 -0.77 0.02
N SER A 13 -4.70 -1.02 0.39
CA SER A 13 -5.63 0.01 0.88
C SER A 13 -5.08 0.68 2.14
N PHE A 14 -4.53 -0.11 3.07
CA PHE A 14 -3.88 0.38 4.27
C PHE A 14 -2.69 1.29 3.93
N CYS A 15 -1.81 0.88 3.01
CA CYS A 15 -0.65 1.69 2.60
C CYS A 15 -1.07 3.04 2.00
N ILE A 16 -2.09 3.02 1.12
CA ILE A 16 -2.65 4.23 0.51
C ILE A 16 -3.17 5.19 1.59
N GLU A 17 -3.96 4.69 2.55
CA GLU A 17 -4.50 5.53 3.62
C GLU A 17 -3.42 6.08 4.56
N GLN A 18 -2.43 5.27 4.95
CA GLN A 18 -1.37 5.72 5.86
C GLN A 18 -0.51 6.81 5.21
N TYR A 19 -0.15 6.63 3.95
CA TYR A 19 0.62 7.62 3.20
C TYR A 19 -0.20 8.90 3.00
N GLY A 20 -1.47 8.77 2.60
CA GLY A 20 -2.38 9.91 2.46
C GLY A 20 -2.54 10.71 3.74
N LYS A 21 -2.71 10.04 4.89
CA LYS A 21 -2.80 10.69 6.21
C LYS A 21 -1.52 11.47 6.56
N LYS A 22 -0.33 10.94 6.28
CA LYS A 22 0.95 11.63 6.58
C LYS A 22 1.16 12.85 5.70
N TYR A 23 0.89 12.74 4.41
CA TYR A 23 1.19 13.79 3.43
C TYR A 23 -0.01 14.67 3.08
N GLN A 24 -1.16 14.48 3.76
CA GLN A 24 -2.41 15.22 3.54
C GLN A 24 -2.91 15.13 2.09
N LEU A 25 -2.76 13.93 1.50
CA LEU A 25 -3.21 13.61 0.15
C LEU A 25 -4.52 12.80 0.20
N SER A 26 -5.38 12.99 -0.80
CA SER A 26 -6.52 12.11 -1.04
C SER A 26 -6.08 10.73 -1.52
N GLY A 27 -6.96 9.73 -1.39
CA GLY A 27 -6.67 8.36 -1.87
C GLY A 27 -6.31 8.34 -3.36
N ASP A 28 -7.02 9.12 -4.19
CA ASP A 28 -6.78 9.19 -5.63
C ASP A 28 -5.41 9.81 -5.98
N GLU A 29 -4.97 10.82 -5.21
CA GLU A 29 -3.64 11.42 -5.37
C GLU A 29 -2.54 10.42 -5.01
N VAL A 30 -2.72 9.65 -3.93
CA VAL A 30 -1.76 8.62 -3.52
C VAL A 30 -1.71 7.47 -4.51
N VAL A 31 -2.86 7.00 -5.00
CA VAL A 31 -2.92 5.96 -6.05
C VAL A 31 -2.21 6.44 -7.31
N SER A 32 -2.46 7.67 -7.76
CA SER A 32 -1.80 8.25 -8.93
C SER A 32 -0.28 8.36 -8.75
N LEU A 33 0.18 8.67 -7.53
CA LEU A 33 1.59 8.73 -7.18
C LEU A 33 2.22 7.33 -7.16
N PHE A 34 1.55 6.38 -6.51
CA PHE A 34 2.05 5.01 -6.37
C PHE A 34 2.09 4.28 -7.72
N ASP A 35 1.10 4.50 -8.59
CA ASP A 35 1.09 3.99 -9.95
C ASP A 35 2.25 4.56 -10.78
N ARG A 36 2.44 5.89 -10.72
CA ARG A 36 3.55 6.58 -11.42
C ARG A 36 4.93 6.03 -11.08
N TYR A 37 5.15 5.60 -9.84
CA TYR A 37 6.44 5.13 -9.34
C TYR A 37 6.49 3.63 -9.11
N GLU A 38 5.54 2.86 -9.65
CA GLU A 38 5.48 1.38 -9.55
C GLU A 38 5.50 0.88 -8.09
N VAL A 39 4.96 1.68 -7.17
CA VAL A 39 4.87 1.33 -5.74
C VAL A 39 3.81 0.26 -5.53
N LEU A 40 2.66 0.30 -6.23
CA LEU A 40 1.62 -0.72 -6.08
C LEU A 40 2.13 -2.14 -6.42
N PRO A 41 2.78 -2.38 -7.58
CA PRO A 41 3.41 -3.67 -7.86
C PRO A 41 4.45 -4.07 -6.83
N TYR A 42 5.32 -3.14 -6.41
CA TYR A 42 6.33 -3.42 -5.39
C TYR A 42 5.70 -3.90 -4.06
N LEU A 43 4.64 -3.23 -3.62
CA LEU A 43 3.93 -3.58 -2.39
C LEU A 43 3.26 -4.96 -2.49
N GLU A 44 2.65 -5.27 -3.63
CA GLU A 44 2.02 -6.56 -3.88
C GLU A 44 3.06 -7.70 -3.93
N GLU A 45 4.15 -7.53 -4.68
CA GLU A 45 5.22 -8.52 -4.82
C GLU A 45 5.91 -8.83 -3.50
N ASN A 46 6.04 -7.83 -2.63
CA ASN A 46 6.71 -7.94 -1.33
C ASN A 46 5.73 -8.10 -0.16
N PHE A 47 4.44 -8.38 -0.44
CA PHE A 47 3.37 -8.47 0.56
C PHE A 47 3.78 -9.33 1.75
N GLU A 48 4.26 -10.56 1.51
CA GLU A 48 4.60 -11.55 2.56
C GLU A 48 5.55 -11.01 3.64
N VAL A 49 6.45 -10.11 3.24
CA VAL A 49 7.46 -9.53 4.13
C VAL A 49 6.98 -8.21 4.73
N LEU A 50 6.33 -7.35 3.93
CA LEU A 50 5.99 -5.99 4.33
C LEU A 50 4.76 -5.92 5.24
N HIS A 51 3.76 -6.80 5.06
CA HIS A 51 2.52 -6.75 5.84
C HIS A 51 2.73 -7.07 7.34
N THR A 52 3.85 -7.69 7.71
CA THR A 52 4.20 -8.04 9.09
C THR A 52 4.98 -6.97 9.84
N GLN A 53 5.52 -5.96 9.14
CA GLN A 53 6.49 -5.00 9.70
C GLN A 53 5.85 -3.67 10.19
N GLY A 54 4.52 -3.58 10.21
CA GLY A 54 3.81 -2.33 10.50
C GLY A 54 4.01 -1.28 9.40
N HIS A 55 3.59 -0.02 9.64
CA HIS A 55 3.60 1.03 8.60
C HIS A 55 4.81 1.98 8.66
N GLN A 56 5.75 1.79 9.59
CA GLN A 56 6.82 2.77 9.82
C GLN A 56 7.81 2.85 8.65
N TRP A 57 8.03 1.75 7.92
CA TRP A 57 8.91 1.70 6.75
C TRP A 57 8.32 2.39 5.50
N LEU A 58 7.00 2.61 5.47
CA LEU A 58 6.30 3.26 4.36
C LEU A 58 6.50 4.79 4.36
N MET A 59 7.08 5.33 5.43
CA MET A 59 7.05 6.74 5.80
C MET A 59 8.40 7.42 5.61
#